data_AF-A0A356P8S3-F1
#
_entry.id   AF-A0A356P8S3-F1
#
_cell.length_a   1.000
_cell.length_b   1.000
_cell.length_c   1.000
_cell.angle_alpha   90.00
_cell.angle_beta   90.00
_cell.angle_gamma   90.00
#
_symmetry.space_group_name_H-M   'P 1'
#
loop_
_entity.id
_entity.type
_entity.pdbx_description
1 polymer ?
#
loop_
_entity_poly.entity_id
_entity_poly.type
_entity_poly.pdbx_seq_one_letter_code
_entity_poly.pdbx_strand_id
1 'polypeptide(L)'
;MRRIREIVGLPVLDLKSGDSIGWVQDLVLDNDKDEVIGILLEGGHLFRSEKGIPRKAIMTVGKDALTVSSKTVEELKGTRWSDKVGNEVYTQGGDARGTIEDVFL
;
A
#
# COMPACT_ATOMS: atom_id res chain seq x y z
N MET A 1 10.62 -11.33 2.90
CA MET A 1 10.18 -10.15 3.67
C MET A 1 10.61 -8.91 2.92
N ARG A 2 9.67 -8.05 2.56
CA ARG A 2 9.88 -6.75 1.90
C ARG A 2 9.34 -5.64 2.77
N ARG A 3 9.98 -4.48 2.73
CA ARG A 3 9.50 -3.30 3.45
C ARG A 3 8.47 -2.55 2.62
N ILE A 4 7.42 -1.99 3.24
CA ILE A 4 6.42 -1.22 2.50
C ILE A 4 7.04 -0.01 1.80
N ARG A 5 8.02 0.66 2.43
CA ARG A 5 8.76 1.77 1.79
C ARG A 5 9.49 1.38 0.49
N GLU A 6 9.80 0.10 0.28
CA GLU A 6 10.41 -0.39 -0.96
C GLU A 6 9.38 -0.62 -2.07
N ILE A 7 8.10 -0.66 -1.70
CA ILE A 7 6.97 -0.83 -2.63
C ILE A 7 6.42 0.54 -3.04
N VAL A 8 6.36 1.48 -2.11
CA VAL A 8 6.01 2.88 -2.39
C VAL A 8 6.99 3.45 -3.42
N GLY A 9 6.45 4.11 -4.45
CA GLY A 9 7.20 4.64 -5.59
C GLY A 9 7.48 3.63 -6.71
N LEU A 10 7.18 2.34 -6.53
CA LEU A 10 7.31 1.39 -7.64
C LEU A 10 6.29 1.70 -8.75
N PRO A 11 6.70 1.59 -10.03
CA PRO A 11 5.76 1.65 -11.14
C PRO A 11 4.83 0.42 -11.11
N VAL A 12 3.58 0.65 -11.46
CA VAL A 12 2.55 -0.38 -11.57
C VAL A 12 2.31 -0.69 -13.04
N LEU A 13 2.52 -1.94 -13.43
CA LEU A 13 2.43 -2.40 -14.81
C LEU A 13 1.27 -3.38 -15.00
N ASP A 14 0.55 -3.25 -16.11
CA ASP A 14 -0.37 -4.29 -16.54
C ASP A 14 0.42 -5.51 -17.03
N LEU A 15 0.15 -6.69 -16.45
CA LEU A 15 0.92 -7.89 -16.75
C LEU A 15 0.72 -8.38 -18.19
N LYS A 16 -0.42 -8.07 -18.82
CA LYS A 16 -0.73 -8.54 -20.17
C LYS A 16 -0.19 -7.60 -21.24
N SER A 17 -0.38 -6.30 -21.09
CA SER A 17 0.07 -5.32 -22.09
C SER A 17 1.48 -4.79 -21.83
N GLY A 18 1.96 -4.85 -20.60
CA GLY A 18 3.21 -4.20 -20.17
C GLY A 18 3.06 -2.68 -19.99
N ASP A 19 1.86 -2.12 -20.16
CA ASP A 19 1.64 -0.68 -20.01
C ASP A 19 1.85 -0.23 -18.56
N SER A 20 2.44 0.96 -18.40
CA SER A 20 2.44 1.64 -17.11
C SER A 20 1.05 2.18 -16.78
N ILE A 21 0.58 1.87 -15.58
CA ILE A 21 -0.70 2.31 -15.02
C ILE A 21 -0.48 3.56 -14.14
N GLY A 22 0.68 3.65 -13.48
CA GLY A 22 1.02 4.72 -12.55
C GLY A 22 2.09 4.26 -11.56
N TRP A 23 2.17 4.92 -10.41
CA TRP A 23 3.13 4.62 -9.35
C TRP A 23 2.39 4.37 -8.04
N VAL A 24 2.94 3.47 -7.22
CA VAL A 24 2.41 3.19 -5.88
C VAL A 24 2.61 4.44 -5.02
N GLN A 25 1.52 5.04 -4.57
CA GLN A 25 1.55 6.13 -3.60
C GLN A 25 1.61 5.61 -2.17
N ASP A 26 0.82 4.58 -1.87
CA ASP A 26 0.68 4.05 -0.51
C ASP A 26 0.11 2.63 -0.52
N LEU A 27 0.15 1.97 0.63
CA LEU A 27 -0.52 0.70 0.89
C LEU A 27 -1.64 0.93 1.91
N VAL A 28 -2.75 0.22 1.73
CA VAL A 28 -3.89 0.23 2.66
C VAL A 28 -3.92 -1.08 3.42
N LEU A 29 -3.85 -0.97 4.74
CA LEU A 29 -3.93 -2.07 5.70
C LEU A 29 -5.37 -2.22 6.19
N ASP A 30 -5.82 -3.46 6.38
CA ASP A 30 -7.08 -3.75 7.04
C ASP A 30 -7.00 -3.32 8.52
N ASN A 31 -8.10 -2.79 9.05
CA ASN A 31 -8.14 -2.29 10.42
C ASN A 31 -8.38 -3.41 11.44
N ASP A 32 -9.00 -4.50 11.01
CA ASP A 32 -9.40 -5.63 11.84
C ASP A 32 -8.52 -6.86 11.59
N LYS A 33 -7.87 -6.91 10.41
CA LYS A 33 -6.99 -8.01 10.00
C LYS A 33 -5.58 -7.49 9.77
N ASP A 34 -4.57 -8.28 10.10
CA ASP A 34 -3.17 -7.96 9.82
C ASP A 34 -2.82 -8.22 8.33
N GLU A 35 -3.60 -7.65 7.40
CA GLU A 35 -3.50 -7.89 5.96
C GLU A 35 -3.49 -6.60 5.13
N VAL A 36 -2.81 -6.64 3.98
CA VAL A 36 -2.84 -5.55 2.99
C VAL A 36 -4.08 -5.71 2.11
N ILE A 37 -4.94 -4.69 2.10
CA ILE A 37 -6.14 -4.63 1.27
C ILE A 37 -5.81 -4.25 -0.17
N GLY A 38 -4.80 -3.39 -0.38
CA GLY A 38 -4.42 -2.94 -1.71
C GLY A 38 -3.41 -1.81 -1.72
N ILE A 39 -3.22 -1.22 -2.89
CA ILE A 39 -2.33 -0.06 -3.13
C ILE A 39 -3.13 1.15 -3.61
N LEU A 40 -2.71 2.34 -3.20
CA LEU A 40 -3.14 3.60 -3.78
C LEU A 40 -2.18 4.00 -4.90
N LEU A 41 -2.71 4.62 -5.96
CA LEU A 41 -1.92 5.15 -7.07
C LEU A 41 -1.74 6.66 -6.94
N GLU A 42 -0.59 7.18 -7.35
CA GLU A 42 -0.36 8.63 -7.44
C GLU A 42 -1.40 9.31 -8.33
N GLY A 43 -1.78 10.54 -7.99
CA GLY A 43 -2.81 11.30 -8.70
C GLY A 43 -4.26 10.88 -8.38
N GLY A 44 -4.46 9.88 -7.52
CA GLY A 44 -5.78 9.44 -7.03
C GLY A 44 -6.53 10.49 -6.19
N HIS A 45 -5.87 11.56 -5.75
CA HIS A 45 -6.45 12.66 -4.97
C HIS A 45 -7.57 13.43 -5.69
N LEU A 46 -7.71 13.28 -7.01
CA LEU A 46 -8.84 13.87 -7.75
C LEU A 46 -10.17 13.15 -7.47
N PHE A 47 -10.13 11.96 -6.87
CA PHE A 47 -11.31 11.19 -6.51
C PHE A 47 -11.73 11.54 -5.07
N ARG A 48 -13.02 11.84 -4.86
CA ARG A 48 -13.61 12.06 -3.53
C ARG A 48 -13.50 10.86 -2.58
N SER A 49 -13.05 9.70 -3.06
CA SER A 49 -12.85 8.48 -2.29
C SER A 49 -11.49 7.84 -2.59
N GLU A 50 -10.94 7.13 -1.60
CA GLU A 50 -9.63 6.45 -1.66
C GLU A 50 -9.69 5.23 -2.59
N LYS A 51 -9.68 5.51 -3.89
CA LYS A 51 -9.70 4.50 -4.93
C LYS A 51 -8.29 3.97 -5.20
N GLY A 52 -8.14 2.65 -5.22
CA GLY A 52 -6.87 1.98 -5.42
C GLY A 52 -7.01 0.60 -6.08
N ILE A 53 -5.89 -0.06 -6.31
CA ILE A 53 -5.87 -1.42 -6.85
C ILE A 53 -5.98 -2.42 -5.69
N PRO A 54 -7.02 -3.27 -5.66
CA PRO A 54 -7.19 -4.23 -4.58
C PRO A 54 -6.13 -5.33 -4.65
N ARG A 55 -5.75 -5.88 -3.50
CA ARG A 55 -4.70 -6.91 -3.35
C ARG A 55 -4.90 -8.11 -4.26
N LYS A 56 -6.15 -8.50 -4.53
CA LYS A 56 -6.53 -9.60 -5.44
C LYS A 56 -6.12 -9.38 -6.90
N ALA A 57 -5.96 -8.12 -7.33
CA ALA A 57 -5.52 -7.78 -8.68
C ALA A 57 -3.99 -7.71 -8.80
N ILE A 58 -3.28 -7.63 -7.66
CA ILE A 58 -1.81 -7.59 -7.62
C ILE A 58 -1.25 -9.00 -7.79
N MET A 59 -0.38 -9.17 -8.78
CA MET A 59 0.19 -10.46 -9.15
C MET A 59 1.59 -10.67 -8.62
N THR A 60 2.46 -9.66 -8.73
CA THR A 60 3.83 -9.75 -8.23
C THR A 60 4.31 -8.38 -7.78
N VAL A 61 4.99 -8.35 -6.64
CA VAL A 61 5.74 -7.18 -6.18
C VAL A 61 7.21 -7.47 -6.49
N GLY A 62 7.67 -6.99 -7.64
CA GLY A 62 9.03 -7.14 -8.14
C GLY A 62 9.96 -6.07 -7.56
N LYS A 63 11.27 -6.20 -7.77
CA LYS A 63 12.25 -5.23 -7.25
C LYS A 63 12.06 -3.84 -7.87
N ASP A 64 11.72 -3.81 -9.16
CA ASP A 64 11.70 -2.58 -9.96
C ASP A 64 10.27 -2.21 -10.41
N ALA A 65 9.28 -3.08 -10.21
CA ALA A 65 7.89 -2.85 -10.60
C ALA A 65 6.92 -3.76 -9.85
N LEU A 66 5.67 -3.31 -9.72
CA LEU A 66 4.53 -4.10 -9.26
C LEU A 66 3.65 -4.45 -10.47
N THR A 67 3.29 -5.71 -10.65
CA THR A 67 2.45 -6.15 -11.77
C THR A 67 1.04 -6.49 -11.32
N VAL A 68 0.06 -6.16 -12.16
CA VAL A 68 -1.37 -6.42 -11.91
C VAL A 68 -2.01 -7.18 -13.07
N SER A 69 -3.01 -8.00 -12.77
CA SER A 69 -3.75 -8.77 -13.79
C SER A 69 -4.85 -7.97 -14.49
N SER A 70 -5.31 -6.88 -13.87
CA SER A 70 -6.28 -5.94 -14.44
C SER A 70 -6.11 -4.53 -13.87
N LYS A 71 -6.52 -3.52 -14.65
CA LYS A 71 -6.60 -2.10 -14.24
C LYS A 71 -7.82 -1.81 -13.37
N THR A 72 -8.34 -2.79 -12.62
CA THR A 72 -9.54 -2.60 -11.80
C THR A 72 -9.21 -1.72 -10.60
N VAL A 73 -10.02 -0.69 -10.38
CA VAL A 73 -9.89 0.22 -9.24
C VAL A 73 -11.13 0.09 -8.35
N GLU A 74 -10.91 -0.10 -7.06
CA GLU A 74 -11.95 -0.24 -6.03
C GLU A 74 -11.70 0.78 -4.91
N GLU A 75 -12.74 1.10 -4.14
CA GLU A 75 -12.57 1.88 -2.92
C GLU A 75 -11.91 0.99 -1.87
N LEU A 76 -10.78 1.44 -1.31
CA LEU A 76 -10.07 0.74 -0.26
C LEU A 76 -10.42 1.39 1.08
N LYS A 77 -10.90 0.60 2.04
CA LYS A 77 -11.25 1.07 3.38
C LYS A 77 -10.32 0.45 4.39
N GLY A 78 -9.48 1.26 5.01
CA GLY A 78 -8.47 0.79 5.95
C GLY A 78 -7.61 1.95 6.44
N THR A 79 -6.48 1.62 7.03
CA THR A 79 -5.48 2.63 7.41
C THR A 79 -4.34 2.64 6.40
N ARG A 80 -3.89 3.83 5.99
CA ARG A 80 -2.71 3.93 5.13
C ARG A 80 -1.44 3.64 5.91
N TRP A 81 -0.46 3.03 5.26
CA TRP A 81 0.85 2.84 5.89
C TRP A 81 1.49 4.17 6.27
N SER A 82 1.36 5.21 5.43
CA SER A 82 1.89 6.54 5.74
C SER A 82 1.25 7.20 6.98
N ASP A 83 0.01 6.85 7.33
CA ASP A 83 -0.64 7.34 8.56
C ASP A 83 -0.10 6.63 9.82
N LYS A 84 0.56 5.48 9.67
CA LYS A 84 1.12 4.70 10.79
C LYS A 84 2.59 4.99 11.04
N VAL A 85 3.39 5.12 9.99
CA VAL A 85 4.84 5.35 10.14
C VAL A 85 5.12 6.66 10.87
N GLY A 86 6.09 6.62 11.77
CA GLY A 86 6.46 7.73 12.63
C GLY A 86 5.67 7.84 13.93
N ASN A 87 4.52 7.18 14.06
CA ASN A 87 3.76 7.18 15.31
C ASN A 87 4.52 6.47 16.44
N GLU A 88 4.38 6.98 17.67
CA GLU A 88 4.95 6.35 18.85
C GLU A 88 4.26 5.04 19.21
N VAL A 89 5.06 4.06 19.61
CA VAL A 89 4.61 2.76 20.10
C VAL A 89 4.65 2.78 21.61
N TYR A 90 3.52 2.52 22.24
CA TYR A 90 3.40 2.50 23.71
C TYR A 90 3.17 1.09 24.24
N THR A 91 3.68 0.83 25.45
CA THR A 91 3.27 -0.36 26.22
C THR A 91 1.85 -0.19 26.74
N GLN A 92 1.23 -1.27 27.23
CA GLN A 92 -0.05 -1.18 27.94
C GLN A 92 0.01 -0.27 29.19
N GLY A 93 1.20 -0.08 29.77
CA GLY A 93 1.42 0.85 30.87
C GLY A 93 1.58 2.32 30.45
N GLY A 94 1.60 2.61 29.15
CA GLY A 94 1.77 3.96 28.61
C GLY A 94 3.22 4.39 28.36
N ASP A 95 4.20 3.50 28.54
CA ASP A 95 5.60 3.83 28.25
C ASP A 95 5.85 3.86 26.74
N ALA A 96 6.42 4.94 26.22
CA ALA A 96 6.88 4.99 24.84
C ALA A 96 8.12 4.07 24.65
N ARG A 97 8.12 3.27 23.58
CA ARG A 97 9.18 2.31 23.22
C ARG A 97 9.91 2.62 21.93
N GLY A 98 9.47 3.64 21.20
CA GLY A 98 10.03 4.06 19.92
C GLY A 98 8.94 4.48 18.95
N THR A 99 9.26 4.50 17.66
CA THR A 99 8.32 4.82 16.59
C THR A 99 8.19 3.68 15.60
N ILE A 100 7.09 3.66 14.85
CA ILE A 100 6.92 2.74 13.73
C ILE A 100 7.84 3.20 12.59
N GLU A 101 8.90 2.45 12.30
CA GLU A 101 9.79 2.75 11.18
C GLU A 101 9.22 2.24 9.85
N ASP A 102 8.70 1.01 9.85
CA ASP A 102 8.16 0.37 8.64
C ASP A 102 7.28 -0.83 8.99
N VAL A 103 6.63 -1.38 7.97
CA VAL A 103 5.87 -2.63 8.02
C VAL A 103 6.50 -3.60 7.01
N PHE A 104 6.58 -4.88 7.39
CA PHE A 104 7.17 -5.93 6.57
C PHE A 104 6.09 -6.86 6.02
N LEU A 105 6.21 -7.23 4.74
CA LEU A 105 5.32 -8.14 4.00
C LEU A 105 6.07 -9.37 3.47
#